data_AF-A0AAJ1NEV9-F1
#
_entry.id   AF-A0AAJ1NEV9-F1
#
_cell.length_a   1.000
_cell.length_b   1.000
_cell.length_c   1.000
_cell.angle_alpha   90.00
_cell.angle_beta   90.00
_cell.angle_gamma   90.00
#
_symmetry.space_group_name_H-M   'P 1'
#
loop_
_entity.id
_entity.type
_entity.pdbx_description
1 polymer ?
#
loop_
_entity_poly.entity_id
_entity_poly.type
_entity_poly.pdbx_seq_one_letter_code
_entity_poly.pdbx_strand_id
1 'polypeptide(L)' 'MLNQELLEGIIKYRRTTGRNPDLLKLNPTYFRKILEELNYPKWLIKKKLTEMKKSIFGVKVELTDTVEKFELCKSRDRFL' A
#
# COMPACT_ATOMS: atom_id res chain seq x y z
N MET A 1 10.73 6.76 -8.69
CA MET A 1 9.34 6.40 -9.01
C MET A 1 8.70 5.82 -7.75
N LEU A 2 7.52 6.27 -7.34
CA LEU A 2 6.91 5.89 -6.04
C LEU A 2 6.46 4.43 -6.04
N ASN A 3 5.95 3.95 -7.17
CA ASN A 3 5.63 2.55 -7.38
C ASN A 3 6.85 1.63 -7.19
N GLN A 4 8.03 2.07 -7.64
CA GLN A 4 9.29 1.34 -7.52
C GLN A 4 9.75 1.30 -6.06
N GLU A 5 9.69 2.42 -5.34
CA GLU A 5 10.02 2.50 -3.90
C GLU A 5 9.16 1.51 -3.09
N LEU A 6 7.84 1.49 -3.33
CA LEU A 6 6.94 0.55 -2.67
C LEU A 6 7.24 -0.91 -3.04
N LEU A 7 7.49 -1.18 -4.32
CA LEU A 7 7.81 -2.53 -4.80
C LEU A 7 9.11 -3.06 -4.19
N GLU A 8 10.16 -2.22 -4.14
CA GLU A 8 11.43 -2.55 -3.49
C GLU A 8 11.24 -2.85 -1.99
N GLY A 9 10.41 -2.07 -1.29
CA GLY A 9 10.02 -2.33 0.09
C GLY A 9 9.38 -3.71 0.27
N ILE A 10 8.40 -4.04 -0.57
CA ILE A 10 7.71 -5.34 -0.55
C ILE A 10 8.68 -6.49 -0.86
N ILE A 11 9.56 -6.33 -1.86
CA ILE A 11 10.56 -7.35 -2.22
C ILE A 11 11.54 -7.56 -1.06
N LYS A 12 12.03 -6.50 -0.43
CA LYS A 12 12.93 -6.58 0.72
C LYS A 12 12.26 -7.30 1.88
N TYR A 13 11.01 -6.94 2.18
CA TYR A 13 10.23 -7.61 3.21
C TYR A 13 10.03 -9.10 2.94
N ARG A 14 9.75 -9.49 1.69
CA ARG A 14 9.60 -10.89 1.30
C ARG A 14 10.92 -11.65 1.45
N ARG A 15 12.05 -11.04 1.08
CA ARG A 15 13.38 -11.63 1.26
C ARG A 15 13.73 -11.84 2.73
N THR A 16 13.33 -10.93 3.63
CA THR A 16 13.65 -11.03 5.06
C THR A 16 12.69 -11.92 5.84
N THR A 17 11.42 -11.99 5.45
CA THR A 17 10.38 -12.72 6.21
C THR A 17 9.93 -14.02 5.55
N GLY A 18 10.33 -14.27 4.31
CA GLY A 18 9.90 -15.43 3.50
C GLY A 18 8.49 -15.31 2.91
N ARG A 19 7.76 -14.21 3.17
CA ARG A 19 6.35 -14.04 2.77
C ARG A 19 6.02 -12.59 2.41
N ASN A 20 4.90 -12.36 1.73
CA ASN A 20 4.40 -11.00 1.51
C ASN A 20 3.90 -10.37 2.81
N PRO A 21 3.92 -9.04 2.94
CA PRO A 21 3.19 -8.37 4.02
C PRO A 21 1.70 -8.68 3.90
N ASP A 22 1.01 -8.74 5.04
CA ASP A 22 -0.41 -9.05 5.08
C ASP A 22 -1.28 -7.79 4.87
N LEU A 23 -0.72 -6.64 5.24
CA LEU A 23 -1.34 -5.32 5.16
C LEU A 23 -0.29 -4.25 4.83
N LEU A 24 -0.67 -3.33 3.95
CA LEU A 24 0.03 -2.07 3.71
C LEU A 24 -0.77 -0.94 4.33
N LYS A 25 -0.21 -0.25 5.32
CA LYS A 25 -0.73 1.07 5.70
C LYS A 25 -0.10 2.09 4.76
N LEU A 26 -0.92 2.87 4.07
CA LEU A 26 -0.46 3.87 3.11
C LEU A 26 -1.01 5.24 3.48
N ASN A 27 -0.18 6.26 3.32
CA ASN A 27 -0.69 7.63 3.31
C ASN A 27 -1.64 7.81 2.11
N PRO A 28 -2.84 8.39 2.28
CA PRO A 28 -3.79 8.58 1.18
C PRO A 28 -3.20 9.36 -0.01
N THR A 29 -2.37 10.36 0.26
CA THR A 29 -1.68 11.17 -0.76
C THR A 29 -0.67 10.33 -1.51
N TYR A 30 0.12 9.52 -0.80
CA TYR A 30 1.09 8.61 -1.40
C TYR A 30 0.41 7.56 -2.28
N PHE A 31 -0.67 6.93 -1.78
CA PHE A 31 -1.44 5.95 -2.54
C PHE A 31 -2.03 6.55 -3.82
N ARG A 32 -2.59 7.77 -3.75
CA ARG A 32 -3.07 8.48 -4.93
C ARG A 32 -1.96 8.70 -5.96
N LYS A 33 -0.80 9.19 -5.54
CA LYS A 33 0.33 9.45 -6.45
C LYS A 33 0.85 8.17 -7.12
N ILE A 34 0.86 7.03 -6.41
CA ILE A 34 1.19 5.74 -7.03
C ILE A 34 0.19 5.38 -8.13
N LEU A 35 -1.11 5.55 -7.89
CA LEU A 35 -2.12 5.25 -8.91
C LEU A 35 -2.00 6.17 -10.13
N GLU A 36 -1.69 7.45 -9.90
CA GLU A 36 -1.40 8.42 -10.97
C GLU A 36 -0.17 7.99 -11.79
N GLU A 37 0.92 7.57 -11.14
CA GLU A 37 2.14 7.07 -11.79
C GLU A 37 1.91 5.76 -12.57
N LEU A 38 1.03 4.90 -12.08
CA LEU A 38 0.58 3.69 -12.79
C LEU A 38 -0.42 3.99 -13.93
N ASN A 39 -0.64 5.26 -14.26
CA ASN A 39 -1.55 5.73 -15.30
C ASN A 39 -3.01 5.27 -15.11
N TYR A 40 -3.45 5.14 -13.86
CA TYR A 40 -4.86 4.86 -13.59
C TYR A 40 -5.71 6.08 -14.00
N PRO A 41 -6.87 5.86 -14.66
CA PRO A 41 -7.74 6.97 -15.00
C PRO A 41 -8.33 7.60 -13.73
N LYS A 42 -8.51 8.93 -13.74
CA LYS A 42 -8.95 9.71 -12.56
C LYS A 42 -10.23 9.16 -11.90
N TRP A 43 -11.18 8.68 -12.69
CA TRP A 43 -12.43 8.08 -12.17
C TRP A 43 -12.16 6.80 -11.36
N LEU A 44 -11.18 5.99 -11.77
CA LEU A 44 -10.80 4.76 -11.08
C LEU A 44 -9.98 5.06 -9.82
N ILE A 45 -9.16 6.12 -9.83
CA ILE A 45 -8.45 6.60 -8.65
C ILE A 45 -9.45 7.04 -7.58
N LYS A 46 -10.43 7.87 -7.95
CA LYS A 46 -11.50 8.31 -7.04
C LYS A 46 -12.24 7.10 -6.44
N LYS A 47 -12.61 6.13 -7.27
CA LYS A 47 -13.26 4.89 -6.84
C LYS A 47 -12.39 4.11 -5.83
N LYS A 48 -11.11 3.91 -6.12
CA LYS A 48 -10.17 3.19 -5.24
C LYS A 48 -9.90 3.90 -3.91
N LEU A 49 -9.95 5.23 -3.87
CA LEU A 49 -9.82 5.98 -2.63
C LEU A 49 -11.04 5.80 -1.71
N THR A 50 -12.24 5.66 -2.27
CA THR A 50 -13.49 5.55 -1.51
C THR A 50 -13.92 4.12 -1.19
N GLU A 51 -13.43 3.11 -1.94
CA GLU A 51 -13.79 1.71 -1.71
C GLU A 51 -13.30 1.18 -0.35
N MET A 52 -14.13 0.40 0.35
CA MET A 52 -13.74 -0.21 1.64
C MET A 52 -12.64 -1.26 1.48
N LYS A 53 -12.64 -2.02 0.38
CA LYS A 53 -11.63 -3.05 0.10
C LYS A 53 -10.64 -2.53 -0.93
N LYS A 54 -9.41 -2.30 -0.48
CA LYS A 54 -8.32 -1.79 -1.32
C LYS A 54 -7.18 -2.79 -1.35
N SER A 55 -6.53 -2.91 -2.49
CA SER A 55 -5.31 -3.70 -2.63
C SER A 55 -4.40 -3.12 -3.70
N ILE A 56 -3.09 -3.26 -3.51
CA ILE A 56 -2.06 -2.96 -4.51
C ILE A 56 -1.00 -4.06 -4.46
N PHE A 57 -0.49 -4.47 -5.63
CA PHE A 57 0.45 -5.59 -5.76
C PHE A 57 -0.01 -6.89 -5.06
N GLY A 58 -1.32 -7.11 -4.99
CA GLY A 58 -1.92 -8.27 -4.32
C GLY A 58 -1.97 -8.21 -2.79
N VAL A 59 -1.54 -7.11 -2.17
CA VAL A 59 -1.57 -6.90 -0.70
C VAL A 59 -2.72 -5.96 -0.33
N LYS A 60 -3.41 -6.24 0.78
CA LYS A 60 -4.47 -5.36 1.32
C LYS A 60 -3.91 -4.00 1.70
N VAL A 61 -4.70 -2.95 1.49
CA VAL A 61 -4.33 -1.57 1.80
C VAL A 61 -5.28 -0.99 2.84
N GLU A 62 -4.71 -0.40 3.88
CA GLU A 62 -5.36 0.52 4.80
C GLU A 62 -4.83 1.92 4.53
N LEU A 63 -5.73 2.90 4.36
CA LEU A 63 -5.33 4.28 4.19
C LEU A 63 -5.34 4.96 5.55
N THR A 64 -4.23 5.59 5.92
CA THR A 64 -4.07 6.26 7.21
C THR A 64 -3.10 7.43 7.09
N ASP A 65 -3.40 8.53 7.78
CA ASP A 65 -2.52 9.70 7.86
C ASP A 65 -1.41 9.53 8.92
N THR A 66 -1.40 8.41 9.66
CA THR A 66 -0.40 8.12 10.70
C THR A 66 0.97 7.69 10.17
N VAL A 67 1.09 7.46 8.85
CA VAL A 67 2.34 7.11 8.19
C VAL A 67 2.64 8.16 7.11
N GLU A 68 3.92 8.51 6.94
CA GLU A 68 4.32 9.52 5.94
C GLU A 68 4.16 9.01 4.50
N LYS A 69 4.56 7.75 4.25
CA LYS A 69 4.45 7.09 2.94
C LYS A 69 3.73 5.75 3.05
N PHE A 70 4.39 4.77 3.66
CA PHE A 70 3.86 3.43 3.83
C PHE A 70 4.50 2.68 5.01
N GLU A 71 3.80 1.68 5.51
CA GLU A 71 4.27 0.70 6.49
C GLU A 71 3.87 -0.72 6.05
N LEU A 72 4.76 -1.69 6.24
CA LEU A 72 4.57 -3.10 5.86
C LEU A 72 4.25 -3.93 7.11
N CYS A 73 2.99 -4.30 7.31
CA CYS A 73 2.55 -4.95 8.55
C CYS A 73 2.36 -6.46 8.39
N LYS A 74 2.60 -7.21 9.48
CA LYS A 74 2.09 -8.59 9.63
C LYS A 74 0.68 -8.51 10.20
N SER A 75 -0.16 -9.50 9.94
CA SER A 75 -1.49 -9.66 10.54
C SER A 75 -1.47 -9.73 12.08
N ARG A 76 -0.28 -9.80 12.69
CA ARG A 76 -0.05 -10.11 14.11
C ARG A 76 0.13 -8.88 15.01
N ASP A 77 -0.03 -7.66 14.51
CA ASP A 77 0.03 -6.45 15.34
C ASP A 77 -1.36 -6.02 15.83
N ARG A 78 -2.23 -7.00 16.16
CA ARG A 78 -3.58 -6.78 16.72
C ARG A 78 -3.74 -7.22 18.17
N PHE A 79 -2.63 -7.33 18.89
CA PHE A 79 -2.62 -7.45 20.35
C PHE A 79 -1.40 -6.72 20.88
N LEU A 80 -1.62 -5.49 21.36
CA LEU A 80 -1.22 -4.97 22.67
C LEU A 80 -1.97 -3.64 22.88
#